data_AF-A0A6J1LBL7-F1
#
_entry.id   AF-A0A6J1LBL7-F1
#
_cell.length_a   1.000
_cell.length_b   1.000
_cell.length_c   1.000
_cell.angle_alpha   90.00
_cell.angle_beta   90.00
_cell.angle_gamma   90.00
#
_symmetry.space_group_name_H-M   'P 1'
#
loop_
_entity.id
_entity.type
_entity.pdbx_description
1 polymer ?
#
loop_
_entity_poly.entity_id
_entity_poly.type
_entity_poly.pdbx_seq_one_letter_code
_entity_poly.pdbx_strand_id
1 'polypeptide(L)'
;MSDPPRGLPQSLLSFYLQLFGAASAYIVSAVLMLQVVYLSYYQTTERNGLVALLLYVTGLICLCIYVNILWLRRKYPHNWVICSTIAALLGLGNAFLLTGQDSEKLLGVLEVIALMCIYLSMGVWLPKRLTPVRYVTAVFVMVVVLTVGALLLLWNFSDQHTDLILYSVHGILIIVMCPLMIFQMQVFSGIIWDFAPILDIPLCSVILLIDFLACYSFVDADVDIARTLELLSERNRRMFNQMSNM
;
A
#
# COMPACT_ATOMS: atom_id res chain seq x y z
N MET A 1 4.92 6.83 -38.55
CA MET A 1 3.53 6.38 -38.32
C MET A 1 3.10 6.93 -36.98
N SER A 2 2.15 7.86 -36.98
CA SER A 2 1.58 8.48 -35.78
C SER A 2 0.75 7.43 -35.05
N ASP A 3 1.15 7.09 -33.82
CA ASP A 3 0.34 6.25 -32.94
C ASP A 3 -1.07 6.86 -32.82
N PRO A 4 -2.15 6.08 -33.00
CA PRO A 4 -3.50 6.59 -32.82
C PRO A 4 -3.68 7.09 -31.38
N PRO A 5 -4.49 8.14 -31.16
CA PRO A 5 -4.70 8.70 -29.83
C PRO A 5 -5.16 7.60 -28.88
N ARG A 6 -4.42 7.46 -27.78
CA ARG A 6 -4.75 6.55 -26.67
C ARG A 6 -6.12 6.97 -26.13
N GLY A 7 -7.13 6.12 -26.30
CA GLY A 7 -8.45 6.29 -25.66
C GLY A 7 -9.25 7.51 -26.13
N LEU A 8 -10.51 7.59 -25.68
CA LEU A 8 -11.36 8.76 -25.91
C LEU A 8 -10.70 10.02 -25.31
N PRO A 9 -10.93 11.22 -25.88
CA PRO A 9 -10.50 12.46 -25.25
C PRO A 9 -11.14 12.57 -23.87
N GLN A 10 -10.36 12.31 -22.83
CA GLN A 10 -10.80 12.41 -21.44
C GLN A 10 -10.26 13.70 -20.83
N SER A 11 -11.13 14.41 -20.12
CA SER A 11 -10.69 15.47 -19.22
C SER A 11 -9.85 14.86 -18.10
N LEU A 12 -8.85 15.60 -17.59
CA LEU A 12 -8.02 15.16 -16.46
C LEU A 12 -8.86 14.74 -15.25
N LEU A 13 -9.97 15.44 -15.01
CA LEU A 13 -10.92 15.08 -13.95
C LEU A 13 -11.53 13.71 -14.17
N SER A 14 -11.99 13.40 -15.40
CA SER A 14 -12.57 12.09 -15.73
C SER A 14 -11.55 10.97 -15.57
N PHE A 15 -10.28 11.22 -15.90
CA PHE A 15 -9.21 10.24 -15.71
C PHE A 15 -9.00 9.90 -14.23
N TYR A 16 -8.83 10.93 -13.38
CA TYR A 16 -8.64 10.71 -11.94
C TYR A 16 -9.86 10.05 -11.29
N LEU A 17 -11.08 10.47 -11.66
CA LEU A 17 -12.30 9.88 -11.12
C LEU A 17 -12.42 8.39 -11.47
N GLN A 18 -12.05 7.99 -12.69
CA GLN A 18 -12.03 6.58 -13.09
C GLN A 18 -10.92 5.80 -12.39
N LEU A 19 -9.71 6.37 -12.26
CA LEU A 19 -8.59 5.73 -11.58
C LEU A 19 -8.90 5.47 -10.10
N PHE A 20 -9.26 6.52 -9.36
CA PHE A 20 -9.56 6.41 -7.94
C PHE A 20 -10.89 5.69 -7.68
N GLY A 21 -11.87 5.82 -8.57
CA GLY A 21 -13.12 5.06 -8.50
C GLY A 21 -12.88 3.55 -8.69
N ALA A 22 -12.07 3.15 -9.67
CA ALA A 22 -11.73 1.74 -9.87
C ALA A 22 -10.87 1.19 -8.73
N ALA A 23 -9.86 1.94 -8.28
CA ALA A 23 -9.00 1.54 -7.17
C ALA A 23 -9.80 1.38 -5.87
N SER A 24 -10.69 2.33 -5.56
CA SER A 24 -11.56 2.23 -4.39
C SER A 24 -12.52 1.03 -4.47
N ALA A 25 -13.10 0.76 -5.65
CA ALA A 25 -13.93 -0.43 -5.86
C ALA A 25 -13.16 -1.74 -5.61
N TYR A 26 -11.91 -1.83 -6.07
CA TYR A 26 -11.06 -2.99 -5.82
C TYR A 26 -10.68 -3.12 -4.33
N ILE A 27 -10.29 -2.03 -3.68
CA ILE A 27 -9.96 -2.02 -2.25
C ILE A 27 -11.17 -2.44 -1.41
N VAL A 28 -12.35 -1.86 -1.67
CA VAL A 28 -13.59 -2.22 -0.98
C VAL A 28 -13.92 -3.69 -1.22
N SER A 29 -13.77 -4.18 -2.45
CA SER A 29 -13.99 -5.60 -2.75
C SER A 29 -13.03 -6.52 -1.99
N ALA A 30 -11.75 -6.15 -1.88
CA ALA A 30 -10.76 -6.92 -1.12
C ALA A 30 -11.08 -6.92 0.39
N VAL A 31 -11.47 -5.77 0.96
CA VAL A 31 -11.91 -5.68 2.36
C VAL A 31 -13.16 -6.53 2.60
N LEU A 32 -14.15 -6.48 1.69
CA LEU A 32 -15.35 -7.32 1.77
C LEU A 32 -15.01 -8.82 1.69
N MET A 33 -14.15 -9.22 0.76
CA MET A 33 -13.67 -10.60 0.65
C MET A 33 -13.03 -11.07 1.96
N LEU A 34 -12.24 -10.21 2.59
CA LEU A 34 -11.60 -10.49 3.85
C LEU A 34 -12.61 -10.70 4.98
N GLN A 35 -13.64 -9.85 5.08
CA GLN A 35 -14.74 -10.05 6.04
C GLN A 35 -15.52 -11.35 5.79
N VAL A 36 -15.82 -11.65 4.52
CA VAL A 36 -16.56 -12.86 4.14
C VAL A 36 -15.76 -14.12 4.47
N VAL A 37 -14.45 -14.12 4.19
CA VAL A 37 -13.55 -15.23 4.52
C VAL A 37 -13.47 -15.40 6.03
N TYR A 38 -13.33 -14.32 6.79
CA TYR A 38 -13.33 -14.36 8.25
C TYR A 38 -14.61 -14.99 8.84
N LEU A 39 -15.79 -14.55 8.37
CA LEU A 39 -17.08 -15.12 8.79
C LEU A 39 -17.22 -16.61 8.44
N SER A 40 -16.71 -17.01 7.28
CA SER A 40 -16.72 -18.41 6.84
C SER A 40 -15.76 -19.28 7.64
N TYR A 41 -14.64 -18.70 8.06
CA TYR A 41 -13.60 -19.38 8.81
C TYR A 41 -13.96 -19.62 10.28
N TYR A 42 -14.79 -18.75 10.87
CA TYR A 42 -15.39 -19.02 12.20
C TYR A 42 -16.15 -20.37 12.25
N GLN A 43 -16.59 -20.89 11.09
CA GLN A 43 -17.29 -22.17 10.99
C GLN A 43 -16.37 -23.36 10.64
N THR A 44 -15.11 -23.13 10.23
CA THR A 44 -14.21 -24.19 9.73
C THR A 44 -12.82 -24.09 10.36
N THR A 45 -12.36 -25.14 11.05
CA THR A 45 -11.21 -25.08 11.96
C THR A 45 -9.83 -25.15 11.27
N GLU A 46 -9.76 -25.33 9.94
CA GLU A 46 -8.50 -25.58 9.23
C GLU A 46 -7.99 -24.41 8.38
N ARG A 47 -6.74 -23.99 8.65
CA ARG A 47 -6.11 -22.83 8.02
C ARG A 47 -5.56 -23.25 6.67
N ASN A 48 -6.33 -23.00 5.61
CA ASN A 48 -5.94 -23.31 4.24
C ASN A 48 -4.88 -22.34 3.68
N GLY A 49 -3.73 -22.24 4.36
CA GLY A 49 -2.60 -21.39 3.94
C GLY A 49 -2.04 -21.74 2.57
N LEU A 50 -2.20 -23.00 2.13
CA LEU A 50 -1.83 -23.45 0.79
C LEU A 50 -2.71 -22.78 -0.29
N VAL A 51 -4.02 -22.65 -0.04
CA VAL A 51 -4.95 -22.00 -0.98
C VAL A 51 -4.66 -20.51 -1.07
N ALA A 52 -4.40 -19.85 0.07
CA ALA A 52 -4.01 -18.44 0.12
C ALA A 52 -2.76 -18.18 -0.75
N LEU A 53 -1.72 -18.98 -0.56
CA LEU A 53 -0.46 -18.88 -1.28
C LEU A 53 -0.65 -19.12 -2.78
N LEU A 54 -1.41 -20.15 -3.16
CA LEU A 54 -1.68 -20.45 -4.58
C LEU A 54 -2.42 -19.31 -5.27
N LEU A 55 -3.47 -18.77 -4.64
CA LEU A 55 -4.23 -17.64 -5.21
C LEU A 55 -3.36 -16.40 -5.37
N TYR A 56 -2.58 -16.06 -4.34
CA TYR A 56 -1.72 -14.88 -4.34
C TYR A 56 -0.61 -14.98 -5.39
N VAL A 57 0.12 -16.11 -5.43
CA VAL A 57 1.19 -16.36 -6.41
C VAL A 57 0.63 -16.40 -7.83
N THR A 58 -0.53 -17.03 -8.04
CA THR A 58 -1.18 -17.05 -9.36
C THR A 58 -1.56 -15.64 -9.81
N GLY A 59 -2.13 -14.82 -8.90
CA GLY A 59 -2.44 -13.41 -9.17
C GLY A 59 -1.20 -12.61 -9.59
N LEU A 60 -0.08 -12.78 -8.90
CA LEU A 60 1.19 -12.13 -9.25
C LEU A 60 1.75 -12.59 -10.59
N ILE A 61 1.71 -13.90 -10.88
CA ILE A 61 2.14 -14.44 -12.18
C ILE A 61 1.27 -13.86 -13.30
N CYS A 62 -0.05 -13.84 -13.12
CA CYS A 62 -0.98 -13.23 -14.07
C CYS A 62 -0.68 -11.73 -14.29
N LEU A 63 -0.37 -10.99 -13.22
CA LEU A 63 0.04 -9.58 -13.32
C LEU A 63 1.33 -9.42 -14.12
N CYS A 64 2.37 -10.19 -13.81
CA CYS A 64 3.63 -10.17 -14.54
C CYS A 64 3.44 -10.45 -16.03
N ILE A 65 2.64 -11.46 -16.37
CA ILE A 65 2.30 -11.78 -17.77
C ILE A 65 1.54 -10.60 -18.41
N TYR A 66 0.52 -10.07 -17.73
CA TYR A 66 -0.31 -8.97 -18.24
C TYR A 66 0.49 -7.70 -18.53
N VAL A 67 1.41 -7.30 -17.61
CA VAL A 67 2.26 -6.12 -17.78
C VAL A 67 3.18 -6.27 -19.00
N ASN A 68 3.68 -7.46 -19.27
CA ASN A 68 4.58 -7.70 -20.42
C ASN A 68 3.84 -7.78 -21.77
N ILE A 69 2.57 -8.20 -21.79
CA ILE A 69 1.79 -8.32 -23.04
C ILE A 69 1.11 -6.99 -23.38
N LEU A 70 1.83 -6.10 -24.06
CA LEU A 70 1.34 -4.78 -24.52
C LEU A 70 0.05 -4.84 -25.34
N TRP A 71 -0.16 -5.90 -26.12
CA TRP A 71 -1.35 -6.05 -26.97
C TRP A 71 -2.64 -6.23 -26.17
N LEU A 72 -2.56 -6.99 -25.07
CA LEU A 72 -3.69 -7.33 -24.20
C LEU A 72 -4.18 -6.08 -23.44
N ARG A 73 -3.23 -5.22 -23.05
CA ARG A 73 -3.50 -3.92 -22.40
C ARG A 73 -4.28 -2.94 -23.28
N ARG A 74 -4.15 -3.05 -24.60
CA ARG A 74 -4.79 -2.14 -25.57
C ARG A 74 -6.22 -2.55 -25.95
N LYS A 75 -6.66 -3.76 -25.58
CA LYS A 75 -7.99 -4.28 -25.97
C LYS A 75 -9.03 -4.01 -24.90
N TYR A 76 -9.84 -2.97 -25.11
CA TYR A 76 -11.10 -2.80 -24.37
C TYR A 76 -12.15 -3.82 -24.86
N PRO A 77 -12.96 -4.44 -23.99
CA PRO A 77 -13.00 -4.36 -22.52
C PRO A 77 -12.15 -5.44 -21.80
N HIS A 78 -11.33 -6.19 -22.54
CA HIS A 78 -10.62 -7.36 -22.01
C HIS A 78 -9.61 -6.98 -20.92
N ASN A 79 -8.96 -5.83 -21.04
CA ASN A 79 -8.07 -5.30 -20.02
C ASN A 79 -8.75 -5.15 -18.65
N TRP A 80 -9.98 -4.63 -18.60
CA TRP A 80 -10.73 -4.49 -17.35
C TRP A 80 -11.09 -5.83 -16.72
N VAL A 81 -11.50 -6.81 -17.52
CA VAL A 81 -11.83 -8.16 -17.03
C VAL A 81 -10.60 -8.80 -16.40
N ILE A 82 -9.46 -8.77 -17.10
CA ILE A 82 -8.21 -9.38 -16.63
C ILE A 82 -7.70 -8.70 -15.37
N CYS A 83 -7.68 -7.36 -15.32
CA CYS A 83 -7.32 -6.63 -14.11
C CYS A 83 -8.26 -6.94 -12.93
N SER A 84 -9.56 -7.11 -13.18
CA SER A 84 -10.52 -7.47 -12.13
C SER A 84 -10.31 -8.90 -11.64
N THR A 85 -9.94 -9.83 -12.53
CA THR A 85 -9.55 -11.20 -12.15
C THR A 85 -8.27 -11.20 -11.31
N ILE A 86 -7.25 -10.42 -11.70
CA ILE A 86 -6.02 -10.27 -10.92
C ILE A 86 -6.33 -9.67 -9.54
N ALA A 87 -7.14 -8.61 -9.48
CA ALA A 87 -7.57 -7.98 -8.23
C ALA A 87 -8.30 -8.96 -7.32
N ALA A 88 -9.20 -9.78 -7.87
CA ALA A 88 -9.92 -10.81 -7.12
C ALA A 88 -8.98 -11.91 -6.60
N LEU A 89 -8.03 -12.39 -7.41
CA LEU A 89 -7.05 -13.40 -7.00
C LEU A 89 -6.15 -12.90 -5.87
N LEU A 90 -5.64 -11.67 -5.98
CA LEU A 90 -4.79 -11.04 -4.96
C LEU A 90 -5.59 -10.73 -3.69
N GLY A 91 -6.80 -10.19 -3.83
CA GLY A 91 -7.69 -9.88 -2.71
C GLY A 91 -8.10 -11.13 -1.93
N LEU A 92 -8.52 -12.20 -2.63
CA LEU A 92 -8.84 -13.48 -2.01
C LEU A 92 -7.61 -14.14 -1.38
N GLY A 93 -6.47 -14.13 -2.07
CA GLY A 93 -5.21 -14.64 -1.53
C GLY A 93 -4.84 -13.95 -0.22
N ASN A 94 -4.98 -12.62 -0.16
CA ASN A 94 -4.71 -11.85 1.05
C ASN A 94 -5.74 -12.14 2.16
N ALA A 95 -7.03 -12.23 1.81
CA ALA A 95 -8.10 -12.57 2.75
C ALA A 95 -7.90 -13.93 3.43
N PHE A 96 -7.46 -14.95 2.69
CA PHE A 96 -7.16 -16.27 3.26
C PHE A 96 -5.84 -16.30 4.06
N LEU A 97 -4.95 -15.33 3.86
CA LEU A 97 -3.69 -15.23 4.61
C LEU A 97 -3.91 -14.54 5.97
N LEU A 98 -4.71 -13.46 5.97
CA LEU A 98 -5.02 -12.58 7.09
C LEU A 98 -6.34 -12.99 7.78
N THR A 99 -6.38 -14.18 8.38
CA THR A 99 -7.62 -14.78 8.93
C THR A 99 -7.95 -14.35 10.37
N GLY A 100 -7.60 -13.13 10.79
CA GLY A 100 -8.02 -12.60 12.09
C GLY A 100 -8.48 -11.16 11.91
N GLN A 101 -9.79 -10.90 12.02
CA GLN A 101 -10.38 -9.56 11.95
C GLN A 101 -10.94 -9.19 13.33
N ASP A 102 -10.22 -8.30 14.01
CA ASP A 102 -10.68 -7.63 15.22
C ASP A 102 -11.08 -6.18 14.89
N SER A 103 -11.88 -5.53 15.75
CA SER A 103 -12.32 -4.15 15.57
C SER A 103 -11.16 -3.15 15.43
N GLU A 104 -10.02 -3.45 16.05
CA GLU A 104 -8.79 -2.65 15.96
C GLU A 104 -8.17 -2.73 14.56
N LYS A 105 -8.32 -3.86 13.86
CA LYS A 105 -7.79 -4.04 12.50
C LYS A 105 -8.56 -3.26 11.45
N LEU A 106 -9.82 -2.92 11.71
CA LEU A 106 -10.59 -2.00 10.86
C LEU A 106 -10.02 -0.57 10.94
N LEU A 107 -9.51 -0.16 12.10
CA LEU A 107 -8.82 1.12 12.25
C LEU A 107 -7.54 1.15 11.39
N GLY A 108 -6.79 0.05 11.34
CA GLY A 108 -5.63 -0.10 10.45
C GLY A 108 -5.98 0.02 8.96
N VAL A 109 -7.11 -0.53 8.53
CA VAL A 109 -7.61 -0.33 7.14
C VAL A 109 -7.85 1.16 6.86
N LEU A 110 -8.49 1.86 7.80
CA LEU A 110 -8.77 3.29 7.66
C LEU A 110 -7.49 4.13 7.67
N GLU A 111 -6.51 3.78 8.51
CA GLU A 111 -5.19 4.41 8.57
C GLU A 111 -4.49 4.32 7.21
N VAL A 112 -4.40 3.12 6.63
CA VAL A 112 -3.76 2.92 5.32
C VAL A 112 -4.47 3.71 4.22
N ILE A 113 -5.81 3.67 4.18
CA ILE A 113 -6.61 4.44 3.20
C ILE A 113 -6.38 5.94 3.37
N ALA A 114 -6.36 6.44 4.61
CA ALA A 114 -6.11 7.85 4.89
C ALA A 114 -4.72 8.28 4.43
N LEU A 115 -3.68 7.50 4.74
CA LEU A 115 -2.30 7.76 4.30
C LEU A 115 -2.18 7.75 2.78
N MET A 116 -2.77 6.76 2.10
CA MET A 116 -2.80 6.71 0.64
C MET A 116 -3.47 7.96 0.07
N CYS A 117 -4.65 8.35 0.56
CA CYS A 117 -5.36 9.54 0.10
C CYS A 117 -4.53 10.82 0.28
N ILE A 118 -3.89 11.00 1.44
CA ILE A 118 -3.06 12.17 1.73
C ILE A 118 -1.88 12.24 0.77
N TYR A 119 -1.10 11.15 0.64
CA TYR A 119 0.11 11.15 -0.17
C TYR A 119 -0.17 11.18 -1.68
N LEU A 120 -1.22 10.49 -2.15
CA LEU A 120 -1.64 10.58 -3.55
C LEU A 120 -2.10 12.00 -3.87
N SER A 121 -2.83 12.67 -2.96
CA SER A 121 -3.22 14.08 -3.15
C SER A 121 -2.01 15.01 -3.21
N MET A 122 -1.01 14.79 -2.35
CA MET A 122 0.26 15.54 -2.41
C MET A 122 1.01 15.28 -3.73
N GLY A 123 0.97 14.06 -4.26
CA GLY A 123 1.59 13.73 -5.54
C GLY A 123 1.01 14.49 -6.75
N VAL A 124 -0.28 14.86 -6.70
CA VAL A 124 -0.90 15.72 -7.72
C VAL A 124 -0.39 17.16 -7.63
N TRP A 125 -0.05 17.62 -6.43
CA TRP A 125 0.28 19.01 -6.14
C TRP A 125 1.77 19.30 -6.30
N LEU A 126 2.32 19.05 -7.49
CA LEU A 126 3.71 19.41 -7.79
C LEU A 126 3.84 20.94 -8.03
N PRO A 127 4.66 21.67 -7.26
CA PRO A 127 4.90 23.09 -7.49
C PRO A 127 5.71 23.30 -8.78
N LYS A 128 5.32 24.30 -9.59
CA LYS A 128 5.93 24.59 -10.91
C LYS A 128 7.46 24.80 -10.91
N ARG A 129 8.06 25.10 -9.76
CA ARG A 129 9.48 25.43 -9.61
C ARG A 129 10.34 24.27 -9.09
N LEU A 130 9.72 23.14 -8.73
CA LEU A 130 10.40 21.99 -8.16
C LEU A 130 10.40 20.83 -9.14
N THR A 131 11.56 20.23 -9.35
CA THR A 131 11.64 18.94 -10.07
C THR A 131 10.94 17.86 -9.25
N PRO A 132 10.26 16.88 -9.87
CA PRO A 132 9.54 15.80 -9.20
C PRO A 132 10.35 15.14 -8.08
N VAL A 133 11.60 14.75 -8.37
CA VAL A 133 12.52 14.11 -7.39
C VAL A 133 12.77 15.00 -6.18
N ARG A 134 13.12 16.28 -6.38
CA ARG A 134 13.36 17.23 -5.27
C ARG A 134 12.11 17.44 -4.42
N TYR A 135 10.93 17.47 -5.02
CA TYR A 135 9.67 17.58 -4.29
C TYR A 135 9.44 16.35 -3.42
N VAL A 136 9.56 15.14 -3.98
CA VAL A 136 9.43 13.88 -3.21
C VAL A 136 10.43 13.84 -2.05
N THR A 137 11.70 14.18 -2.31
CA THR A 137 12.72 14.21 -1.25
C THR A 137 12.40 15.25 -0.17
N ALA A 138 11.94 16.44 -0.54
CA ALA A 138 11.59 17.48 0.44
C ALA A 138 10.41 17.06 1.34
N VAL A 139 9.34 16.51 0.74
CA VAL A 139 8.19 16.01 1.50
C VAL A 139 8.58 14.82 2.37
N PHE A 140 9.38 13.89 1.84
CA PHE A 140 9.90 12.76 2.60
C PHE A 140 10.67 13.20 3.85
N VAL A 141 11.62 14.13 3.70
CA VAL A 141 12.40 14.66 4.83
C VAL A 141 11.47 15.35 5.84
N MET A 142 10.48 16.11 5.37
CA MET A 142 9.49 16.74 6.26
C MET A 142 8.70 15.69 7.06
N VAL A 143 8.21 14.64 6.40
CA VAL A 143 7.49 13.54 7.06
C VAL A 143 8.38 12.83 8.07
N VAL A 144 9.63 12.51 7.73
CA VAL A 144 10.59 11.91 8.66
C VAL A 144 10.77 12.77 9.90
N VAL A 145 11.01 14.08 9.73
CA VAL A 145 11.20 15.01 10.86
C VAL A 145 9.95 15.10 11.72
N LEU A 146 8.76 15.19 11.11
CA LEU A 146 7.50 15.25 11.84
C LEU A 146 7.21 13.96 12.60
N THR A 147 7.41 12.79 11.97
CA THR A 147 7.19 11.48 12.59
C THR A 147 8.16 11.25 13.74
N VAL A 148 9.46 11.51 13.55
CA VAL A 148 10.46 11.39 14.63
C VAL A 148 10.18 12.39 15.75
N GLY A 149 9.82 13.63 15.42
CA GLY A 149 9.43 14.63 16.41
C GLY A 149 8.21 14.20 17.24
N ALA A 150 7.18 13.65 16.60
CA ALA A 150 6.00 13.12 17.27
C ALA A 150 6.34 11.94 18.20
N LEU A 151 7.19 11.00 17.75
CA LEU A 151 7.65 9.88 18.56
C LEU A 151 8.48 10.32 19.77
N LEU A 152 9.35 11.33 19.61
CA LEU A 152 10.12 11.91 20.73
C LEU A 152 9.23 12.64 21.74
N LEU A 153 8.19 13.33 21.27
CA LEU A 153 7.19 13.94 22.16
C LEU A 153 6.44 12.85 22.92
N LEU A 154 5.95 11.81 22.23
CA LEU A 154 5.31 10.67 22.86
C LEU A 154 6.22 9.98 23.88
N TRP A 155 7.52 9.85 23.59
CA TRP A 155 8.51 9.33 24.54
C TRP A 155 8.58 10.13 25.83
N ASN A 156 8.55 11.46 25.74
CA ASN A 156 8.66 12.33 26.91
C ASN A 156 7.37 12.39 27.74
N PHE A 157 6.21 12.10 27.15
CA PHE A 157 4.90 12.17 27.81
C PHE A 157 4.31 10.81 28.19
N SER A 158 4.81 9.71 27.63
CA SER A 158 4.30 8.37 27.90
C SER A 158 5.10 7.69 29.01
N ASP A 159 4.42 7.33 30.10
CA ASP A 159 4.97 6.46 31.15
C ASP A 159 5.01 4.98 30.73
N GLN A 160 4.32 4.61 29.65
CA GLN A 160 4.25 3.22 29.16
C GLN A 160 5.13 3.02 27.91
N HIS A 161 6.18 2.22 28.07
CA HIS A 161 7.18 1.97 27.03
C HIS A 161 6.72 0.99 25.93
N THR A 162 5.76 0.10 26.21
CA THR A 162 5.24 -0.90 25.26
C THR A 162 4.50 -0.24 24.09
N ASP A 163 3.69 0.78 24.36
CA ASP A 163 2.90 1.45 23.32
C ASP A 163 3.79 2.23 22.34
N LEU A 164 4.94 2.69 22.82
CA LEU A 164 5.88 3.47 22.01
C LEU A 164 6.51 2.67 20.88
N ILE A 165 6.76 1.37 21.11
CA ILE A 165 7.32 0.49 20.07
C ILE A 165 6.28 0.24 18.99
N LEU A 166 5.02 0.03 19.37
CA LEU A 166 3.91 -0.07 18.42
C LEU A 166 3.79 1.21 17.59
N TYR A 167 3.75 2.39 18.21
CA TYR A 167 3.72 3.67 17.48
C TYR A 167 4.93 3.86 16.56
N SER A 168 6.09 3.32 16.93
CA SER A 168 7.28 3.37 16.07
C SER A 168 7.11 2.54 14.80
N VAL A 169 6.44 1.39 14.88
CA VAL A 169 6.12 0.55 13.71
C VAL A 169 5.20 1.29 12.73
N HIS A 170 4.13 1.92 13.23
CA HIS A 170 3.26 2.79 12.42
C HIS A 170 4.03 3.99 11.84
N GLY A 171 4.93 4.60 12.63
CA GLY A 171 5.82 5.66 12.16
C GLY A 171 6.69 5.24 10.97
N ILE A 172 7.22 4.01 10.98
CA ILE A 172 7.98 3.46 9.86
C ILE A 172 7.10 3.32 8.62
N LEU A 173 5.87 2.83 8.76
CA LEU A 173 4.92 2.73 7.65
C LEU A 173 4.67 4.10 7.00
N ILE A 174 4.40 5.12 7.81
CA ILE A 174 4.18 6.51 7.37
C ILE A 174 5.39 7.01 6.55
N ILE A 175 6.60 6.80 7.07
CA ILE A 175 7.85 7.22 6.41
C ILE A 175 8.04 6.51 5.07
N VAL A 176 7.80 5.19 5.01
CA VAL A 176 8.03 4.38 3.80
C VAL A 176 6.94 4.63 2.74
N MET A 177 5.68 4.76 3.14
CA MET A 177 4.57 5.03 2.21
C MET A 177 4.70 6.38 1.53
N CYS A 178 5.20 7.41 2.23
CA CYS A 178 5.28 8.77 1.73
C CYS A 178 5.95 8.89 0.34
N PRO A 179 7.23 8.49 0.15
CA PRO A 179 7.90 8.65 -1.12
C PRO A 179 7.31 7.74 -2.19
N LEU A 180 6.86 6.53 -1.82
CA LEU A 180 6.26 5.56 -2.74
C LEU A 180 4.98 6.12 -3.39
N MET A 181 4.04 6.58 -2.57
CA MET A 181 2.73 7.06 -3.02
C MET A 181 2.83 8.36 -3.82
N ILE A 182 3.65 9.32 -3.36
CA ILE A 182 3.84 10.59 -4.07
C ILE A 182 4.47 10.33 -5.44
N PHE A 183 5.54 9.53 -5.48
CA PHE A 183 6.22 9.19 -6.73
C PHE A 183 5.29 8.46 -7.70
N GLN A 184 4.55 7.47 -7.20
CA GLN A 184 3.61 6.71 -8.01
C GLN A 184 2.51 7.58 -8.62
N MET A 185 1.97 8.53 -7.86
CA MET A 185 0.99 9.47 -8.39
C MET A 185 1.59 10.36 -9.48
N GLN A 186 2.81 10.86 -9.29
CA GLN A 186 3.51 11.63 -10.31
C GLN A 186 3.77 10.82 -11.59
N VAL A 187 4.01 9.51 -11.47
CA VAL A 187 4.10 8.58 -12.61
C VAL A 187 2.75 8.45 -13.31
N PHE A 188 1.66 8.24 -12.57
CA PHE A 188 0.31 8.13 -13.13
C PHE A 188 -0.13 9.39 -13.88
N SER A 189 0.15 10.55 -13.30
CA SER A 189 -0.15 11.86 -13.88
C SER A 189 0.77 12.23 -15.05
N GLY A 190 1.83 11.46 -15.34
CA GLY A 190 2.78 11.73 -16.41
C GLY A 190 3.74 12.90 -16.13
N ILE A 191 3.74 13.42 -14.90
CA ILE A 191 4.48 14.63 -14.49
C ILE A 191 6.00 14.42 -14.51
N ILE A 192 6.47 13.19 -14.27
CA ILE A 192 7.91 12.89 -14.21
C ILE A 192 8.62 13.04 -15.56
N TRP A 193 7.91 12.83 -16.66
CA TRP A 193 8.49 12.79 -18.00
C TRP A 193 7.79 13.73 -18.99
N ASP A 194 6.97 14.66 -18.50
CA ASP A 194 6.16 15.58 -19.31
C ASP A 194 5.35 14.86 -20.41
N PHE A 195 4.95 13.60 -20.16
CA PHE A 195 4.15 12.81 -21.08
C PHE A 195 2.66 12.89 -20.72
N ALA A 196 1.80 12.61 -21.71
CA ALA A 196 0.39 12.40 -21.45
C ALA A 196 0.20 11.30 -20.37
N PRO A 197 -0.80 11.42 -19.49
CA PRO A 197 -1.06 10.47 -18.41
C PRO A 197 -1.03 9.02 -18.90
N ILE A 198 -0.61 8.10 -18.03
CA ILE A 198 -0.62 6.68 -18.37
C ILE A 198 -2.08 6.25 -18.49
N LEU A 199 -2.55 6.08 -19.72
CA LEU A 199 -3.95 5.75 -20.02
C LEU A 199 -4.37 4.32 -19.66
N ASP A 200 -3.50 3.54 -19.03
CA ASP A 200 -3.80 2.18 -18.57
C ASP A 200 -4.41 2.21 -17.17
N ILE A 201 -5.56 2.88 -17.06
CA ILE A 201 -6.36 3.03 -15.84
C ILE A 201 -6.55 1.69 -15.10
N PRO A 202 -6.96 0.57 -15.74
CA PRO A 202 -7.20 -0.67 -15.02
C PRO A 202 -5.92 -1.30 -14.45
N LEU A 203 -4.75 -1.07 -15.06
CA LEU A 203 -3.48 -1.51 -14.49
C LEU A 203 -3.11 -0.65 -13.28
N CYS A 204 -3.20 0.67 -13.41
CA CYS A 204 -2.86 1.60 -12.33
C CYS A 204 -3.75 1.40 -11.08
N SER A 205 -5.03 1.06 -11.26
CA SER A 205 -5.91 0.73 -10.14
C SER A 205 -5.56 -0.60 -9.45
N VAL A 206 -5.08 -1.61 -10.19
CA VAL A 206 -4.56 -2.85 -9.61
C VAL A 206 -3.24 -2.59 -8.86
N ILE A 207 -2.37 -1.72 -9.36
CA ILE A 207 -1.14 -1.35 -8.63
C ILE A 207 -1.50 -0.68 -7.30
N LEU A 208 -2.44 0.27 -7.29
CA LEU A 208 -2.93 0.89 -6.05
C LEU A 208 -3.54 -0.15 -5.08
N LEU A 209 -4.25 -1.15 -5.59
CA LEU A 209 -4.72 -2.27 -4.76
C LEU A 209 -3.54 -3.03 -4.14
N ILE A 210 -2.50 -3.33 -4.91
CA ILE A 210 -1.32 -4.05 -4.40
C ILE A 210 -0.64 -3.26 -3.29
N ASP A 211 -0.48 -1.95 -3.45
CA ASP A 211 0.10 -1.11 -2.41
C ASP A 211 -0.76 -1.08 -1.16
N PHE A 212 -2.09 -0.99 -1.32
CA PHE A 212 -3.02 -1.11 -0.21
C PHE A 212 -2.87 -2.46 0.51
N LEU A 213 -2.86 -3.58 -0.22
CA LEU A 213 -2.74 -4.91 0.37
C LEU A 213 -1.41 -5.06 1.11
N ALA A 214 -0.30 -4.57 0.55
CA ALA A 214 1.02 -4.62 1.18
C ALA A 214 1.08 -3.79 2.47
N CYS A 215 0.55 -2.58 2.45
CA CYS A 215 0.51 -1.71 3.63
C CYS A 215 -0.43 -2.27 4.69
N TYR A 216 -1.57 -2.82 4.29
CA TYR A 216 -2.49 -3.47 5.20
C TYR A 216 -1.89 -4.73 5.84
N SER A 217 -1.18 -5.58 5.08
CA SER A 217 -0.44 -6.72 5.64
C SER A 217 0.67 -6.30 6.60
N PHE A 218 1.30 -5.13 6.38
CA PHE A 218 2.26 -4.57 7.33
C PHE A 218 1.59 -4.17 8.64
N VAL A 219 0.45 -3.48 8.57
CA VAL A 219 -0.33 -3.11 9.75
C VAL A 219 -0.88 -4.35 10.46
N ASP A 220 -1.32 -5.39 9.75
CA ASP A 220 -1.78 -6.63 10.39
C ASP A 220 -0.67 -7.36 11.17
N ALA A 221 0.59 -7.15 10.79
CA ALA A 221 1.77 -7.74 11.43
C ALA A 221 2.43 -6.81 12.46
N ASP A 222 1.82 -5.66 12.79
CA ASP A 222 2.38 -4.62 13.65
C ASP A 222 2.82 -5.15 15.03
N VAL A 223 1.99 -5.96 15.69
CA VAL A 223 2.27 -6.56 17.01
C VAL A 223 3.44 -7.55 16.93
N ASP A 224 3.51 -8.35 15.87
CA ASP A 224 4.59 -9.33 15.70
C ASP A 224 5.93 -8.63 15.39
N ILE A 225 5.88 -7.54 14.61
CA ILE A 225 7.03 -6.67 14.35
C ILE A 225 7.47 -6.00 15.66
N ALA A 226 6.54 -5.43 16.43
CA ALA A 226 6.82 -4.77 17.69
C ALA A 226 7.49 -5.72 18.70
N ARG A 227 6.95 -6.92 18.88
CA ARG A 227 7.56 -7.97 19.73
C ARG A 227 8.96 -8.35 19.27
N THR A 228 9.19 -8.45 17.97
CA THR A 228 10.51 -8.77 17.43
C THR A 228 11.51 -7.65 17.71
N LEU A 229 11.10 -6.38 17.58
CA LEU A 229 11.91 -5.22 17.91
C LEU A 229 12.23 -5.13 19.41
N GLU A 230 11.26 -5.45 20.28
CA GLU A 230 11.47 -5.57 21.73
C GLU A 230 12.56 -6.58 22.07
N LEU A 231 12.46 -7.80 21.52
CA LEU A 231 13.45 -8.86 21.75
C LEU A 231 14.85 -8.47 21.27
N LEU A 232 14.94 -7.77 20.13
CA LEU A 232 16.21 -7.26 19.61
C LEU A 232 16.79 -6.15 20.50
N SER A 233 15.95 -5.24 20.98
CA SER A 233 16.34 -4.15 21.88
C SER A 233 16.88 -4.69 23.21
N GLU A 234 16.18 -5.65 23.82
CA GLU A 234 16.64 -6.30 25.05
C GLU A 234 17.96 -7.05 24.86
N ARG A 235 18.10 -7.79 23.75
CA ARG A 235 19.32 -8.51 23.43
C ARG A 235 20.50 -7.55 23.26
N ASN A 236 20.31 -6.44 22.55
CA ASN A 236 21.33 -5.41 22.38
C ASN A 236 21.73 -4.77 23.72
N ARG A 237 20.75 -4.46 24.59
CA ARG A 237 21.01 -3.92 25.93
C ARG A 237 21.82 -4.88 26.80
N ARG A 238 21.52 -6.18 26.75
CA ARG A 238 22.29 -7.21 27.48
C ARG A 238 23.73 -7.33 26.96
N MET A 239 23.93 -7.31 25.64
CA MET A 239 25.27 -7.34 25.05
C MET A 239 26.09 -6.10 25.42
N PHE A 240 25.49 -4.91 25.40
CA PHE A 240 26.17 -3.66 25.75
C PHE A 240 26.61 -3.62 27.21
N ASN A 241 25.76 -4.10 28.13
CA ASN A 241 26.09 -4.22 29.55
C ASN A 241 27.18 -5.26 29.84
N GLN A 242 27.34 -6.29 28.99
CA GLN A 242 28.43 -7.25 29.10
C GLN A 242 29.76 -6.65 28.62
N MET A 243 29.74 -5.82 27.57
CA MET A 243 30.93 -5.12 27.08
C MET A 243 31.38 -3.98 28.00
N SER A 244 30.47 -3.30 28.70
CA SER A 244 30.83 -2.22 29.63
C SER A 244 31.43 -2.71 30.96
N ASN A 245 31.27 -4.01 31.26
CA ASN A 245 31.77 -4.64 32.48
C ASN A 245 33.09 -5.42 32.25
N MET A 246 33.65 -5.36 31.04
CA MET A 246 35.00 -5.80 30.70
C MET A 246 35.95 -4.61 30.67
#